data_AF-A0A529LF56-F1
#
_entry.id   AF-A0A529LF56-F1
#
_cell.length_a   1.000
_cell.length_b   1.000
_cell.length_c   1.000
_cell.angle_alpha   90.00
_cell.angle_beta   90.00
_cell.angle_gamma   90.00
#
_symmetry.space_group_name_H-M   'P 1'
#
loop_
_entity.id
_entity.type
_entity.pdbx_description
1 polymer ?
#
loop_
_entity_poly.entity_id
_entity_poly.type
_entity_poly.pdbx_seq_one_letter_code
_entity_poly.pdbx_strand_id
1 'polypeptide(L)'
;SDDGIRIEPLSQRSTAADPWPRTNPATPWIVSQRVDDPDIARASAQALEDIAHGATGLSLVFEGAPNAFGYGLPRTAEALERVLDGVPLNRVQVRIDAHPWSRAVADWL
;
A
#
# COMPACT_ATOMS: atom_id res chain seq x y z
N SER A 1 -25.09 -13.27 -6.03
CA SER A 1 -24.25 -12.39 -5.19
C SER A 1 -24.67 -10.94 -5.43
N ASP A 2 -24.15 -9.99 -4.65
CA ASP A 2 -24.50 -8.57 -4.75
C ASP A 2 -24.14 -7.95 -6.11
N ASP A 3 -23.23 -8.59 -6.85
CA ASP A 3 -22.85 -8.28 -8.22
C ASP A 3 -23.78 -8.88 -9.30
N GLY A 4 -24.86 -9.56 -8.90
CA GLY A 4 -25.78 -10.23 -9.83
C GLY A 4 -25.21 -11.46 -10.55
N ILE A 5 -23.99 -11.89 -10.21
CA ILE A 5 -23.39 -13.07 -10.79
C ILE A 5 -24.05 -14.32 -10.21
N ARG A 6 -24.51 -15.21 -11.09
CA ARG A 6 -25.11 -16.48 -10.71
C ARG A 6 -24.01 -17.47 -10.32
N ILE A 7 -24.05 -17.94 -9.07
CA ILE A 7 -23.16 -18.96 -8.54
C ILE A 7 -23.94 -20.28 -8.50
N GLU A 8 -23.59 -21.22 -9.36
CA GLU A 8 -24.18 -22.57 -9.37
C GLU A 8 -23.58 -23.43 -8.24
N PRO A 9 -24.32 -24.43 -7.71
CA PRO A 9 -23.77 -25.36 -6.72
C PRO A 9 -22.55 -26.15 -7.22
N LEU A 10 -22.48 -26.42 -8.53
CA LEU A 10 -21.34 -27.02 -9.20
C LEU A 10 -21.21 -26.46 -10.61
N SER A 11 -20.13 -25.72 -10.87
CA SER A 11 -19.80 -25.25 -12.22
C SER A 11 -19.30 -26.39 -13.09
N GLN A 12 -19.72 -26.43 -14.37
CA GLN A 12 -19.17 -27.39 -15.33
C GLN A 12 -17.69 -27.10 -15.62
N ARG A 13 -16.89 -28.16 -15.79
CA ARG A 13 -15.49 -28.03 -16.19
C ARG A 13 -15.40 -27.40 -17.58
N SER A 14 -14.68 -26.28 -17.67
CA SER A 14 -14.32 -25.71 -18.98
C SER A 14 -13.26 -26.58 -19.66
N THR A 15 -13.46 -26.87 -20.95
CA THR A 15 -12.50 -27.61 -21.79
C THR A 15 -11.42 -26.71 -22.41
N ALA A 16 -11.57 -25.38 -22.26
CA ALA A 16 -10.68 -24.36 -22.85
C ALA A 16 -10.07 -23.45 -21.77
N ALA A 17 -9.96 -23.91 -20.53
CA ALA A 17 -9.39 -23.10 -19.46
C ALA A 17 -7.86 -23.10 -19.52
N ASP A 18 -7.27 -21.90 -19.49
CA ASP A 18 -5.84 -21.70 -19.26
C ASP A 18 -5.55 -21.59 -17.75
N PRO A 19 -4.49 -22.23 -17.23
CA PRO A 19 -4.08 -22.06 -15.84
C PRO A 19 -3.67 -20.61 -15.55
N TRP A 20 -4.20 -20.02 -14.48
CA TRP A 20 -3.79 -18.70 -13.97
C TRP A 20 -3.03 -18.83 -12.65
N PRO A 21 -1.71 -19.08 -12.69
CA PRO A 21 -0.90 -19.10 -11.48
C PRO A 21 -0.69 -17.70 -10.93
N ARG A 22 -0.25 -17.61 -9.66
CA ARG A 22 0.24 -16.34 -9.10
C ARG A 22 1.44 -15.85 -9.91
N THR A 23 1.54 -14.54 -10.12
CA THR A 23 2.69 -13.91 -10.80
C THR A 23 4.02 -14.29 -10.14
N ASN A 24 4.07 -14.33 -8.80
CA ASN A 24 5.19 -14.89 -8.06
C ASN A 24 4.69 -15.98 -7.10
N PRO A 25 4.78 -17.26 -7.49
CA PRO A 25 4.30 -18.36 -6.67
C PRO A 25 5.23 -18.70 -5.50
N ALA A 26 6.47 -18.20 -5.50
CA ALA A 26 7.47 -18.50 -4.47
C ALA A 26 7.42 -17.54 -3.27
N THR A 27 6.75 -16.40 -3.39
CA THR A 27 6.66 -15.39 -2.32
C THR A 27 5.23 -15.28 -1.76
N PRO A 28 5.06 -14.89 -0.48
CA PRO A 28 3.75 -14.49 0.03
C PRO A 28 3.27 -13.20 -0.65
N TRP A 29 2.02 -12.81 -0.40
CA TRP A 29 1.54 -11.46 -0.72
C TRP A 29 2.28 -10.41 0.13
N ILE A 30 2.32 -9.17 -0.36
CA ILE A 30 2.77 -8.04 0.44
C ILE A 30 1.69 -7.72 1.48
N VAL A 31 2.09 -7.67 2.75
CA VAL A 31 1.26 -7.18 3.85
C VAL A 31 1.53 -5.69 3.96
N SER A 32 0.70 -4.88 3.30
CA SER A 32 0.89 -3.43 3.28
C SER A 32 0.04 -2.74 4.34
N GLN A 33 0.68 -1.91 5.16
CA GLN A 33 -0.02 -1.00 6.09
C GLN A 33 -0.09 0.42 5.51
N ARG A 34 -1.13 1.16 5.90
CA ARG A 34 -1.37 2.52 5.43
C ARG A 34 -0.77 3.52 6.40
N VAL A 35 -0.07 4.52 5.87
CA VAL A 35 0.55 5.60 6.65
C VAL A 35 -0.01 6.93 6.16
N ASP A 36 -0.90 7.52 6.96
CA ASP A 36 -1.67 8.74 6.59
C ASP A 36 -1.99 9.68 7.76
N ASP A 37 -1.37 9.48 8.93
CA ASP A 37 -1.54 10.40 10.07
C ASP A 37 -0.92 11.77 9.75
N PRO A 38 -1.65 12.90 9.86
CA PRO A 38 -1.09 14.23 9.64
C PRO A 38 -0.01 14.61 10.64
N ASP A 39 0.05 13.94 11.80
CA ASP A 39 1.15 14.07 12.76
C ASP A 39 2.31 13.15 12.36
N ILE A 40 3.38 13.77 11.88
CA ILE A 40 4.58 13.09 11.36
C ILE A 40 5.21 12.15 12.42
N ALA A 41 5.19 12.54 13.70
CA ALA A 41 5.80 11.73 14.75
C ALA A 41 4.98 10.46 15.01
N ARG A 42 3.65 10.56 15.03
CA ARG A 42 2.77 9.39 15.14
C ARG A 42 2.85 8.51 13.90
N ALA A 43 2.86 9.09 12.71
CA ALA A 43 3.00 8.35 11.45
C ALA A 43 4.32 7.55 11.39
N SER A 44 5.44 8.17 11.77
CA SER A 44 6.75 7.51 11.84
C SER A 44 6.77 6.35 12.85
N ALA A 45 6.22 6.58 14.05
CA ALA A 45 6.14 5.54 15.08
C ALA A 45 5.29 4.35 14.60
N GLN A 46 4.13 4.62 14.01
CA GLN A 46 3.25 3.60 13.45
C GLN A 46 3.94 2.81 12.34
N ALA A 47 4.62 3.48 11.39
CA ALA A 47 5.31 2.81 10.30
C ALA A 47 6.37 1.81 10.79
N LEU A 48 7.12 2.17 11.83
CA LEU A 48 8.11 1.28 12.44
C LEU A 48 7.45 0.11 13.19
N GLU A 49 6.37 0.37 13.92
CA GLU A 49 5.59 -0.66 14.62
C GLU A 49 4.99 -1.67 13.64
N ASP A 50 4.42 -1.19 12.53
CA ASP A 50 3.84 -2.02 11.47
C ASP A 50 4.89 -2.99 10.90
N ILE A 51 6.10 -2.50 10.60
CA ILE A 51 7.20 -3.34 10.12
C ILE A 51 7.67 -4.32 11.21
N ALA A 52 7.80 -3.87 12.46
CA ALA A 52 8.17 -4.73 13.58
C ALA A 52 7.15 -5.87 13.80
N HIS A 53 5.88 -5.63 13.47
CA HIS A 53 4.79 -6.60 13.54
C HIS A 53 4.54 -7.37 12.23
N GLY A 54 5.44 -7.28 11.26
CA GLY A 54 5.48 -8.15 10.09
C GLY A 54 4.83 -7.60 8.83
N ALA A 55 4.51 -6.30 8.77
CA ALA A 55 4.21 -5.65 7.51
C ALA A 55 5.42 -5.73 6.57
N THR A 56 5.18 -6.07 5.30
CA THR A 56 6.20 -6.15 4.25
C THR A 56 6.06 -5.03 3.22
N GLY A 57 5.10 -4.14 3.43
CA GLY A 57 4.96 -2.92 2.65
C GLY A 57 4.32 -1.77 3.44
N LEU A 58 4.57 -0.56 2.98
CA LEU A 58 3.96 0.67 3.47
C LEU A 58 3.30 1.40 2.29
N SER A 59 2.05 1.83 2.49
CA SER A 59 1.30 2.65 1.55
C SER A 59 1.19 4.06 2.11
N LEU A 60 2.01 4.97 1.59
CA LEU A 60 2.05 6.37 1.98
C LEU A 60 0.91 7.13 1.30
N VAL A 61 0.09 7.80 2.09
CA VAL A 61 -1.04 8.61 1.60
C VAL A 61 -0.89 10.02 2.12
N PHE A 62 -0.74 10.94 1.17
CA PHE A 62 -0.52 12.34 1.45
C PHE A 62 -1.84 13.12 1.52
N GLU A 63 -1.82 14.25 2.24
CA GLU A 63 -2.95 15.17 2.29
C GLU A 63 -3.40 15.56 0.87
N GLY A 64 -4.71 15.63 0.66
CA GLY A 64 -5.30 15.93 -0.65
C GLY A 64 -5.23 14.79 -1.68
N ALA A 65 -4.73 13.60 -1.33
CA ALA A 65 -4.90 12.42 -2.17
C ALA A 65 -6.38 12.03 -2.30
N PRO A 66 -6.84 11.45 -3.42
CA PRO A 66 -8.24 11.06 -3.61
C PRO A 66 -8.78 10.11 -2.53
N ASN A 67 -7.91 9.27 -1.97
CA ASN A 67 -8.22 8.31 -0.92
C ASN A 67 -7.71 8.77 0.46
N ALA A 68 -7.40 10.05 0.65
CA ALA A 68 -7.03 10.66 1.94
C ALA A 68 -8.21 10.73 2.93
N PHE A 69 -9.45 10.84 2.43
CA PHE A 69 -10.66 10.99 3.24
C PHE A 69 -10.58 12.12 4.29
N GLY A 70 -9.83 13.19 3.99
CA GLY A 70 -9.63 14.33 4.89
C GLY A 70 -8.42 14.25 5.81
N TYR A 71 -7.65 13.17 5.78
CA TYR A 71 -6.42 12.96 6.53
C TYR A 71 -5.27 12.55 5.60
N GLY A 72 -4.02 12.84 5.95
CA GLY A 72 -2.88 12.42 5.16
C GLY A 72 -1.59 13.01 5.66
N LEU A 73 -0.48 12.37 5.27
CA LEU A 73 0.86 12.89 5.53
C LEU A 73 1.01 14.31 4.95
N PRO A 74 1.66 15.24 5.67
CA PRO A 74 1.99 16.54 5.12
C PRO A 74 2.80 16.39 3.83
N ARG A 75 2.45 17.19 2.82
CA ARG A 75 3.06 17.11 1.47
C ARG A 75 4.43 17.80 1.40
N THR A 76 5.37 17.34 2.21
CA THR A 76 6.70 17.94 2.35
C THR A 76 7.79 16.87 2.30
N ALA A 77 9.00 17.24 1.86
CA ALA A 77 10.14 16.34 1.82
C ALA A 77 10.51 15.88 3.24
N GLU A 78 10.42 16.80 4.20
CA GLU A 78 10.72 16.58 5.61
C GLU A 78 9.77 15.53 6.22
N ALA A 79 8.48 15.57 5.88
CA ALA A 79 7.53 14.55 6.33
C ALA A 79 7.85 13.17 5.76
N LEU A 80 8.19 13.09 4.47
CA LEU A 80 8.58 11.84 3.83
C LEU A 80 9.85 11.26 4.46
N GLU A 81 10.89 12.09 4.60
CA GLU A 81 12.16 11.71 5.23
C GLU A 81 11.91 11.19 6.64
N ARG A 82 11.14 11.92 7.46
CA ARG A 82 10.92 11.56 8.85
C ARG A 82 10.08 10.29 9.03
N VAL A 83 9.10 10.05 8.16
CA VAL A 83 8.28 8.82 8.17
C VAL A 83 9.09 7.60 7.74
N LEU A 84 10.01 7.76 6.79
CA LEU A 84 10.85 6.67 6.30
C LEU A 84 12.14 6.46 7.12
N ASP A 85 12.42 7.35 8.07
CA ASP A 85 13.56 7.21 8.98
C ASP A 85 13.50 5.88 9.76
N GLY A 86 14.57 5.09 9.66
CA GLY A 86 14.66 3.75 10.24
C GLY A 86 13.95 2.63 9.46
N VAL A 87 13.20 2.93 8.40
CA VAL A 87 12.54 1.90 7.57
C VAL A 87 13.59 1.19 6.69
N PRO A 88 13.67 -0.16 6.70
CA PRO A 88 14.62 -0.89 5.85
C PRO A 88 14.13 -0.97 4.39
N LEU A 89 14.32 0.12 3.64
CA LEU A 89 13.81 0.29 2.26
C LEU A 89 14.29 -0.77 1.26
N ASN A 90 15.35 -1.50 1.55
CA ASN A 90 15.82 -2.63 0.73
C ASN A 90 15.02 -3.93 0.94
N ARG A 91 14.10 -3.97 1.92
CA ARG A 91 13.32 -5.15 2.30
C ARG A 91 11.81 -4.88 2.37
N VAL A 92 11.41 -3.61 2.34
CA VAL A 92 10.01 -3.18 2.46
C VAL A 92 9.57 -2.56 1.14
N GLN A 93 8.43 -2.99 0.62
CA GLN A 93 7.81 -2.30 -0.51
C GLN A 93 7.27 -0.95 -0.04
N VAL A 94 7.67 0.15 -0.67
CA VAL A 94 7.00 1.45 -0.49
C VAL A 94 6.12 1.72 -1.68
N ARG A 95 4.84 2.02 -1.41
CA ARG A 95 3.88 2.52 -2.39
C ARG A 95 3.49 3.93 -1.99
N ILE A 96 3.54 4.86 -2.94
CA ILE A 96 2.93 6.18 -2.79
C ILE A 96 1.64 6.16 -3.59
N ASP A 97 0.52 6.40 -2.92
CA ASP A 97 -0.77 6.45 -3.59
C ASP A 97 -0.84 7.70 -4.49
N ALA A 98 -1.40 7.56 -5.69
CA ALA A 98 -1.39 8.65 -6.67
C ALA A 98 -2.19 9.87 -6.17
N HIS A 99 -1.61 11.05 -6.32
CA HIS A 99 -2.21 12.34 -5.95
C HIS A 99 -1.70 13.44 -6.91
N PRO A 100 -2.31 14.64 -6.96
CA PRO A 100 -1.94 15.69 -7.93
C PRO A 100 -0.48 16.19 -7.85
N TRP A 101 0.26 15.77 -6.84
CA TRP A 101 1.65 16.14 -6.61
C TRP A 101 2.59 14.95 -6.56
N SER A 102 2.17 13.78 -7.03
CA SER A 102 3.02 12.58 -7.02
C SER A 102 4.35 12.78 -7.72
N ARG A 103 4.41 13.67 -8.73
CA ARG A 103 5.69 14.02 -9.37
C ARG A 103 6.68 14.67 -8.41
N ALA A 104 6.24 15.66 -7.64
CA ALA A 104 7.11 16.34 -6.68
C ALA A 104 7.57 15.39 -5.56
N VAL A 105 6.68 14.50 -5.09
CA VAL A 105 7.04 13.50 -4.08
C VAL A 105 8.05 12.49 -4.61
N ALA A 106 7.93 12.08 -5.87
CA ALA A 106 8.88 11.17 -6.49
C ALA A 106 10.29 11.78 -6.60
N ASP A 107 10.41 13.11 -6.73
CA ASP A 107 11.70 13.79 -6.77
C ASP A 107 12.40 13.86 -5.38
N TRP A 108 11.73 13.45 -4.30
CA TRP A 108 12.27 13.41 -2.93
C TRP A 108 12.79 12.02 -2.50
N LEU A 109 12.58 10.99 -3.32
CA LEU A 109 13.06 9.62 -3.12
C LEU A 109 14.41 9.39 -3.80
#